data_AF-A0A0F9LP86-F1
#
_entry.id   AF-A0A0F9LP86-F1
#
_cell.length_a   1.000
_cell.length_b   1.000
_cell.length_c   1.000
_cell.angle_alpha   90.00
_cell.angle_beta   90.00
_cell.angle_gamma   90.00
#
_symmetry.space_group_name_H-M   'P 1'
#
loop_
_entity.id
_entity.type
_entity.pdbx_description
1 polymer ?
#
loop_
_entity_poly.entity_id
_entity_poly.type
_entity_poly.pdbx_seq_one_letter_code
_entity_poly.pdbx_strand_id
1 'polypeptide(L)'
;MKNGLINIEDEEIKIQPHDPTQIHLYQIPVDYTPGVEPKKILKFLSEVLKPDDIPVFQEILGNLLYRDIRFHRGVMAYGSGRNGKSVAMDLIEAFLGQINCVSIPLHALQYDKFAVANLFGKLVNKCSELSPEELRHTEKIKALISGDPVSGEFKNKDRFEFRPKAKMIFCCNTLPEIKDLSYAFWERWILLDFPNKFEKDDPKTDPYIIKKITTPEELSGLLNWALVGLKRIIKKPASKLAQKMRAMLFKRAASK
;
A
#
# COMPACT_ATOMS: atom_id res chain seq x y z
N MET A 1 8.24 12.82 -10.37
CA MET A 1 8.40 13.54 -9.09
C MET A 1 8.03 15.00 -9.29
N LYS A 2 8.02 15.83 -8.25
CA LYS A 2 7.70 17.26 -8.38
C LYS A 2 8.79 18.00 -9.17
N ASN A 3 10.05 17.79 -8.81
CA ASN A 3 11.22 18.42 -9.44
C ASN A 3 11.79 17.71 -10.69
N GLY A 4 11.16 16.65 -11.19
CA GLY A 4 11.60 15.98 -12.41
C GLY A 4 11.11 14.55 -12.58
N LEU A 5 11.64 13.88 -13.59
CA LEU A 5 11.39 12.49 -13.95
C LEU A 5 12.49 11.60 -13.38
N ILE A 6 12.10 10.42 -12.92
CA ILE A 6 13.02 9.38 -12.48
C ILE A 6 12.65 8.13 -13.25
N ASN A 7 13.64 7.53 -13.92
CA ASN A 7 13.51 6.17 -14.39
C ASN A 7 13.88 5.21 -13.27
N ILE A 8 12.88 4.45 -12.81
CA ILE A 8 13.00 3.51 -11.69
C ILE A 8 13.62 2.16 -12.10
N GLU A 9 13.75 1.91 -13.41
CA GLU A 9 14.39 0.71 -13.96
C GLU A 9 15.91 0.87 -14.10
N ASP A 10 16.41 2.10 -14.08
CA ASP A 10 17.85 2.37 -14.18
C ASP A 10 18.61 1.91 -12.92
N GLU A 11 19.81 1.37 -13.13
CA GLU A 11 20.69 0.97 -12.02
C GLU A 11 21.10 2.16 -11.16
N GLU A 12 21.25 3.34 -11.75
CA GLU A 12 21.53 4.60 -11.09
C GLU A 12 20.32 5.52 -11.20
N ILE A 13 19.79 6.00 -10.07
CA ILE A 13 18.64 6.92 -10.09
C ILE A 13 19.14 8.32 -10.40
N LYS A 14 18.79 8.81 -11.59
CA LYS A 14 19.02 10.20 -12.00
C LYS A 14 17.69 10.91 -12.18
N ILE A 15 17.69 12.19 -11.78
CA ILE A 15 16.58 13.07 -12.07
C ILE A 15 16.79 13.72 -13.43
N GLN A 16 15.79 13.61 -14.28
CA GLN A 16 15.72 14.29 -15.57
C GLN A 16 14.70 15.43 -15.47
N PRO A 17 14.89 16.54 -16.20
CA PRO A 17 13.88 17.58 -16.27
C PRO A 17 12.57 17.02 -16.84
N HIS A 18 11.45 17.64 -16.48
CA HIS A 18 10.19 17.31 -17.11
C HIS A 18 10.23 17.65 -18.60
N ASP A 19 9.74 16.72 -19.42
CA ASP A 19 9.55 16.92 -20.85
C ASP A 19 8.05 17.15 -21.11
N PRO A 20 7.63 18.37 -21.53
CA PRO A 20 6.22 18.67 -21.81
C PRO A 20 5.60 17.79 -22.92
N THR A 21 6.42 17.14 -23.74
CA THR A 21 5.93 16.22 -24.78
C THR A 21 5.59 14.84 -24.23
N GLN A 22 6.04 14.51 -23.01
CA GLN A 22 5.75 13.25 -22.35
C GLN A 22 4.51 13.38 -21.46
N ILE A 23 3.50 12.56 -21.75
CA ILE A 23 2.26 12.52 -20.95
C ILE A 23 2.42 11.51 -19.82
N HIS A 24 2.47 12.00 -18.60
CA HIS A 24 2.47 11.18 -17.39
C HIS A 24 1.10 11.20 -16.72
N LEU A 25 0.55 10.01 -16.43
CA LEU A 25 -0.77 9.88 -15.80
C LEU A 25 -0.78 10.15 -14.29
N TYR A 26 0.39 10.30 -13.68
CA TYR A 26 0.52 10.55 -12.25
C TYR A 26 1.83 11.31 -11.96
N GLN A 27 1.81 12.07 -10.86
CA GLN A 27 2.98 12.72 -10.31
C GLN A 27 2.98 12.54 -8.79
N ILE A 28 4.13 12.18 -8.24
CA ILE A 28 4.34 12.15 -6.79
C ILE A 28 4.75 13.56 -6.34
N PRO A 29 4.07 14.18 -5.36
CA PRO A 29 4.25 15.59 -4.98
C PRO A 29 5.48 15.82 -4.09
N VAL A 30 6.55 15.05 -4.31
CA VAL A 30 7.78 15.06 -3.51
C VAL A 30 8.94 15.47 -4.41
N ASP A 31 9.81 16.33 -3.88
CA ASP A 31 11.09 16.67 -4.50
C ASP A 31 12.10 15.57 -4.21
N TYR A 32 12.78 15.05 -5.23
CA TYR A 32 13.87 14.10 -5.06
C TYR A 32 15.15 14.84 -4.70
N THR A 33 15.70 14.55 -3.51
CA THR A 33 16.97 15.07 -3.03
C THR A 33 17.86 13.88 -2.63
N PRO A 34 18.88 13.53 -3.43
CA PRO A 34 19.76 12.39 -3.13
C PRO A 34 20.39 12.47 -1.75
N GLY A 35 20.50 11.33 -1.06
CA GLY A 35 21.22 11.20 0.21
C GLY A 35 20.48 11.70 1.46
N VAL A 36 19.29 12.28 1.31
CA VAL A 36 18.45 12.64 2.46
C VAL A 36 17.84 11.38 3.07
N GLU A 37 17.79 11.31 4.40
CA GLU A 37 17.23 10.19 5.15
C GLU A 37 15.95 10.60 5.91
N PRO A 38 14.91 9.74 5.94
CA PRO A 38 13.65 10.04 6.60
C PRO A 38 13.68 9.64 8.08
N LYS A 39 14.50 10.32 8.88
CA LYS A 39 14.83 9.92 10.26
C LYS A 39 13.59 9.83 11.17
N LYS A 40 12.70 10.81 11.13
CA LYS A 40 11.49 10.81 11.97
C LYS A 40 10.49 9.76 11.49
N ILE A 41 10.36 9.57 10.18
CA ILE A 41 9.51 8.50 9.64
C ILE A 41 10.07 7.12 10.04
N LEU A 42 11.37 6.88 9.93
CA LEU A 42 11.97 5.60 10.32
C LEU A 42 11.79 5.32 11.82
N LYS A 43 11.91 6.36 12.66
CA LYS A 43 11.58 6.27 14.08
C LYS A 43 10.11 5.86 14.27
N PHE A 44 9.18 6.56 13.64
CA PHE A 44 7.76 6.21 13.67
C PHE A 44 7.50 4.76 13.22
N LEU A 45 8.10 4.32 12.11
CA LEU A 45 7.96 2.95 11.61
C LEU A 45 8.49 1.92 12.63
N SER A 46 9.61 2.22 13.30
CA SER A 46 10.16 1.35 14.36
C SER A 46 9.30 1.28 15.62
N GLU A 47 8.48 2.31 15.87
CA GLU A 47 7.56 2.35 17.01
C GLU A 47 6.25 1.61 16.70
N VAL A 48 5.80 1.59 15.45
CA VAL A 48 4.47 1.06 15.09
C VAL A 48 4.50 -0.33 14.45
N LEU A 49 5.59 -0.71 13.76
CA LEU A 49 5.72 -2.01 13.08
C LEU A 49 6.62 -2.96 13.87
N LYS A 50 6.45 -4.27 13.62
CA LYS A 50 7.49 -5.24 14.00
C LYS A 50 8.79 -4.96 13.21
N PRO A 51 9.98 -5.17 13.81
CA PRO A 51 11.27 -4.94 13.14
C PRO A 51 11.38 -5.61 11.76
N ASP A 52 10.93 -6.87 11.66
CA ASP A 52 10.95 -7.63 10.41
C ASP A 52 9.99 -7.10 9.34
N ASP A 53 9.00 -6.30 9.71
CA ASP A 53 8.02 -5.69 8.79
C ASP A 53 8.50 -4.33 8.25
N ILE A 54 9.53 -3.71 8.82
CA ILE A 54 10.06 -2.43 8.33
C ILE A 54 10.66 -2.58 6.91
N PRO A 55 11.50 -3.60 6.60
CA PRO A 55 11.95 -3.82 5.23
C PRO A 55 10.81 -4.18 4.26
N VAL A 56 9.77 -4.86 4.74
CA VAL A 56 8.58 -5.21 3.94
C VAL A 56 7.80 -3.93 3.61
N PHE A 57 7.63 -3.03 4.57
CA PHE A 57 7.01 -1.72 4.37
C PHE A 57 7.81 -0.87 3.36
N GLN A 58 9.14 -0.93 3.41
CA GLN A 58 10.02 -0.30 2.43
C GLN A 58 9.74 -0.79 1.00
N GLU A 59 9.65 -2.11 0.82
CA GLU A 59 9.37 -2.74 -0.47
C GLU A 59 7.95 -2.39 -0.95
N ILE A 60 6.98 -2.33 -0.04
CA ILE A 60 5.62 -1.88 -0.34
C ILE A 60 5.63 -0.44 -0.85
N LEU A 61 6.24 0.50 -0.14
CA LEU A 61 6.34 1.91 -0.59
C LEU A 61 7.03 2.03 -1.94
N GLY A 62 8.12 1.29 -2.16
CA GLY A 62 8.78 1.23 -3.45
C GLY A 62 7.85 0.73 -4.56
N ASN A 63 7.11 -0.34 -4.31
CA ASN A 63 6.14 -0.90 -5.26
C ASN A 63 4.96 0.05 -5.55
N LEU A 64 4.59 0.94 -4.64
CA LEU A 64 3.58 1.98 -4.91
C LEU A 64 4.04 2.99 -5.97
N LEU A 65 5.35 3.18 -6.15
CA LEU A 65 5.93 4.02 -7.20
C LEU A 65 6.00 3.31 -8.56
N TYR A 66 5.93 1.99 -8.59
CA TYR A 66 6.03 1.21 -9.82
C TYR A 66 4.63 0.87 -10.32
N ARG A 67 4.31 1.13 -11.59
CA ARG A 67 2.97 0.84 -12.13
C ARG A 67 2.77 -0.63 -12.48
N ASP A 68 3.83 -1.41 -12.65
CA ASP A 68 3.70 -2.84 -12.88
C ASP A 68 3.02 -3.52 -11.68
N ILE A 69 2.18 -4.52 -11.97
CA ILE A 69 1.45 -5.32 -10.97
C ILE A 69 2.09 -6.70 -10.79
N ARG A 70 3.18 -7.02 -11.50
CA ARG A 70 3.88 -8.33 -11.54
C ARG A 70 4.07 -9.11 -10.23
N PHE A 71 4.03 -8.44 -9.08
CA PHE A 71 4.14 -9.12 -7.78
C PHE A 71 2.84 -9.80 -7.35
N HIS A 72 1.69 -9.37 -7.87
CA HIS A 72 0.36 -9.89 -7.54
C HIS A 72 0.15 -9.99 -6.02
N ARG A 73 0.37 -8.87 -5.31
CA ARG A 73 0.24 -8.79 -3.84
C ARG A 73 -0.67 -7.66 -3.37
N GLY A 74 -1.53 -7.97 -2.41
CA GLY A 74 -2.21 -7.03 -1.54
C GLY A 74 -1.59 -7.03 -0.14
N VAL A 75 -1.91 -6.02 0.67
CA VAL A 75 -1.38 -5.83 2.03
C VAL A 75 -2.53 -5.77 3.02
N MET A 76 -2.41 -6.54 4.10
CA MET A 76 -3.22 -6.41 5.30
C MET A 76 -2.36 -5.79 6.41
N ALA A 77 -2.72 -4.59 6.85
CA ALA A 77 -2.16 -3.96 8.04
C ALA A 77 -2.98 -4.40 9.25
N TYR A 78 -2.41 -5.24 10.11
CA TYR A 78 -3.09 -5.91 11.20
C TYR A 78 -2.70 -5.33 12.58
N GLY A 79 -3.68 -5.16 13.46
CA GLY A 79 -3.43 -4.98 14.90
C GLY A 79 -4.60 -4.32 15.64
N SER A 80 -4.53 -4.23 16.98
CA SER A 80 -5.69 -4.05 17.87
C SER A 80 -6.14 -2.60 18.14
N GLY A 81 -6.31 -1.79 17.09
CA GLY A 81 -6.70 -0.37 17.19
C GLY A 81 -5.66 0.51 17.91
N ARG A 82 -5.69 1.83 17.68
CA ARG A 82 -4.74 2.81 18.27
C ARG A 82 -3.26 2.38 18.16
N ASN A 83 -2.88 1.81 17.03
CA ASN A 83 -1.58 1.17 16.84
C ASN A 83 -0.74 1.80 15.72
N GLY A 84 -1.12 3.00 15.25
CA GLY A 84 -0.42 3.72 14.19
C GLY A 84 -0.80 3.35 12.76
N LYS A 85 -1.71 2.38 12.54
CA LYS A 85 -2.19 2.01 11.18
C LYS A 85 -2.71 3.19 10.38
N SER A 86 -3.59 4.01 10.97
CA SER A 86 -4.16 5.18 10.30
C SER A 86 -3.08 6.20 9.93
N VAL A 87 -2.15 6.49 10.86
CA VAL A 87 -1.01 7.38 10.59
C VAL A 87 -0.12 6.85 9.47
N ALA A 88 0.09 5.53 9.39
CA ALA A 88 0.83 4.92 8.27
C ALA A 88 0.08 5.05 6.93
N MET A 89 -1.25 4.96 6.92
CA MET A 89 -2.06 5.21 5.72
C MET A 89 -2.04 6.69 5.30
N ASP A 90 -2.03 7.60 6.27
CA ASP A 90 -1.91 9.04 6.03
C ASP A 90 -0.51 9.40 5.51
N LEU A 91 0.54 8.72 6.01
CA LEU A 91 1.90 8.84 5.50
C LEU A 91 1.99 8.40 4.04
N ILE A 92 1.36 7.28 3.67
CA ILE A 92 1.25 6.84 2.27
C ILE A 92 0.53 7.89 1.42
N GLU A 93 -0.56 8.48 1.94
CA GLU A 93 -1.28 9.54 1.23
C GLU A 93 -0.43 10.78 1.00
N ALA A 94 0.26 11.26 2.04
CA ALA A 94 1.13 12.42 1.97
C ALA A 94 2.30 12.18 1.01
N PHE A 95 2.84 10.96 1.01
CA PHE A 95 3.92 10.54 0.12
C PHE A 95 3.48 10.51 -1.35
N LEU A 96 2.37 9.82 -1.64
CA LEU A 96 1.91 9.63 -3.03
C LEU A 96 1.12 10.82 -3.57
N GLY A 97 0.53 11.63 -2.71
CA GLY A 97 -0.45 12.65 -3.08
C GLY A 97 -1.87 12.09 -3.18
N GLN A 98 -2.84 12.88 -2.69
CA GLN A 98 -4.25 12.49 -2.60
C GLN A 98 -4.84 12.05 -3.95
N ILE A 99 -4.45 12.71 -5.06
CA ILE A 99 -4.94 12.38 -6.41
C ILE A 99 -4.61 10.94 -6.84
N ASN A 100 -3.53 10.36 -6.31
CA ASN A 100 -3.07 9.01 -6.62
C ASN A 100 -3.68 7.93 -5.72
N CYS A 101 -4.45 8.34 -4.71
CA CYS A 101 -5.04 7.47 -3.71
C CYS A 101 -6.56 7.35 -3.90
N VAL A 102 -7.11 6.26 -3.37
CA VAL A 102 -8.55 6.06 -3.15
C VAL A 102 -8.74 5.19 -1.89
N SER A 103 -9.92 5.26 -1.28
CA SER A 103 -10.28 4.44 -0.12
C SER A 103 -11.60 3.73 -0.40
N ILE A 104 -11.50 2.48 -0.84
CA ILE A 104 -12.63 1.61 -1.13
C ILE A 104 -12.55 0.40 -0.20
N PRO A 105 -13.59 0.14 0.60
CA PRO A 105 -13.64 -1.05 1.44
C PRO A 105 -13.55 -2.35 0.65
N LEU A 106 -12.93 -3.37 1.24
CA LEU A 106 -12.73 -4.67 0.58
C LEU A 106 -14.05 -5.32 0.15
N HIS A 107 -15.08 -5.21 0.99
CA HIS A 107 -16.40 -5.79 0.72
C HIS A 107 -17.06 -5.15 -0.53
N ALA A 108 -17.00 -3.82 -0.65
CA ALA A 108 -17.56 -3.08 -1.78
C ALA A 108 -16.91 -3.48 -3.13
N LEU A 109 -15.61 -3.81 -3.13
CA LEU A 109 -14.92 -4.25 -4.34
C LEU A 109 -15.51 -5.54 -4.95
N GLN A 110 -16.21 -6.36 -4.16
CA GLN A 110 -16.84 -7.59 -4.64
C GLN A 110 -17.99 -7.32 -5.62
N TYR A 111 -18.81 -6.30 -5.38
CA TYR A 111 -20.08 -6.12 -6.11
C TYR A 111 -20.30 -4.70 -6.65
N ASP A 112 -19.70 -3.67 -6.07
CA ASP A 112 -19.93 -2.29 -6.50
C ASP A 112 -19.07 -1.93 -7.71
N LYS A 113 -19.70 -1.87 -8.88
CA LYS A 113 -19.08 -1.47 -10.15
C LYS A 113 -18.66 0.00 -10.19
N PHE A 114 -19.34 0.87 -9.45
CA PHE A 114 -18.99 2.29 -9.33
C PHE A 114 -17.75 2.47 -8.46
N ALA A 115 -17.66 1.71 -7.36
CA ALA A 115 -16.46 1.65 -6.56
C ALA A 115 -15.27 1.18 -7.40
N VAL A 116 -15.40 0.08 -8.15
CA VAL A 116 -14.29 -0.40 -9.00
C VAL A 116 -13.84 0.62 -10.03
N ALA A 117 -14.74 1.38 -10.65
CA ALA A 117 -14.37 2.44 -11.59
C ALA A 117 -13.42 3.49 -10.97
N ASN A 118 -13.54 3.77 -9.67
CA ASN A 118 -12.69 4.73 -8.97
C ASN A 118 -11.23 4.25 -8.79
N LEU A 119 -10.92 2.98 -9.08
CA LEU A 119 -9.54 2.48 -9.13
C LEU A 119 -8.80 2.89 -10.41
N PHE A 120 -9.52 3.34 -11.44
CA PHE A 120 -8.92 3.77 -12.70
C PHE A 120 -7.93 4.92 -12.48
N GLY A 121 -6.70 4.74 -12.95
CA GLY A 121 -5.63 5.75 -12.82
C GLY A 121 -5.00 5.88 -11.44
N LYS A 122 -5.45 5.13 -10.42
CA LYS A 122 -4.92 5.21 -9.04
C LYS A 122 -3.67 4.35 -8.85
N LEU A 123 -2.78 4.77 -7.96
CA LEU A 123 -1.60 4.01 -7.54
C LEU A 123 -1.88 3.11 -6.34
N VAL A 124 -2.79 3.52 -5.46
CA VAL A 124 -3.13 2.76 -4.25
C VAL A 124 -4.61 2.88 -3.90
N ASN A 125 -5.20 1.76 -3.52
CA ASN A 125 -6.41 1.72 -2.70
C ASN A 125 -5.98 1.45 -1.26
N LYS A 126 -6.13 2.45 -0.38
CA LYS A 126 -5.84 2.33 1.05
C LYS A 126 -7.12 2.50 1.85
N CYS A 127 -7.58 1.44 2.49
CA CYS A 127 -8.81 1.50 3.28
C CYS A 127 -8.53 1.17 4.74
N SER A 128 -8.92 2.10 5.62
CA SER A 128 -8.73 1.97 7.07
C SER A 128 -9.77 1.06 7.74
N GLU A 129 -10.80 0.64 6.99
CA GLU A 129 -11.92 -0.13 7.50
C GLU A 129 -12.08 -1.43 6.71
N LEU A 130 -11.86 -2.54 7.40
CA LEU A 130 -12.30 -3.85 6.95
C LEU A 130 -13.57 -4.20 7.72
N SER A 131 -14.73 -4.13 7.06
CA SER A 131 -15.97 -4.68 7.63
C SER A 131 -15.76 -6.18 7.91
N PRO A 132 -16.23 -6.72 9.05
CA PRO A 132 -16.19 -8.14 9.34
C PRO A 132 -17.10 -8.99 8.44
N GLU A 133 -17.75 -8.37 7.46
CA GLU A 133 -18.51 -9.07 6.43
C GLU A 133 -17.70 -10.16 5.73
N GLU A 134 -18.36 -11.31 5.59
CA GLU A 134 -17.86 -12.48 4.90
C GLU A 134 -17.49 -12.16 3.45
N LEU A 135 -16.26 -12.50 3.05
CA LEU A 135 -15.86 -12.44 1.64
C LEU A 135 -16.41 -13.67 0.93
N ARG A 136 -17.47 -13.46 0.14
CA ARG A 136 -18.20 -14.50 -0.59
C ARG A 136 -17.67 -14.74 -2.01
N HIS A 137 -17.12 -13.71 -2.64
CA HIS A 137 -16.65 -13.75 -4.02
C HIS A 137 -15.23 -13.18 -4.11
N THR A 138 -14.23 -14.07 -4.01
CA THR A 138 -12.81 -13.67 -3.97
C THR A 138 -12.19 -13.50 -5.35
N GLU A 139 -12.86 -13.93 -6.41
CA GLU A 139 -12.37 -13.92 -7.81
C GLU A 139 -12.05 -12.51 -8.26
N LYS A 140 -12.97 -11.57 -8.01
CA LYS A 140 -12.79 -10.16 -8.38
C LYS A 140 -11.67 -9.51 -7.58
N ILE A 141 -11.52 -9.85 -6.31
CA ILE A 141 -10.40 -9.36 -5.48
C ILE A 141 -9.07 -9.93 -6.01
N LYS A 142 -9.03 -11.21 -6.37
CA LYS A 142 -7.85 -11.86 -6.98
C LYS A 142 -7.48 -11.17 -8.31
N ALA A 143 -8.47 -10.86 -9.15
CA ALA A 143 -8.28 -10.13 -10.41
C ALA A 143 -7.72 -8.71 -10.18
N LEU A 144 -8.29 -7.98 -9.21
CA LEU A 144 -7.82 -6.65 -8.82
C LEU A 144 -6.36 -6.65 -8.32
N ILE A 145 -6.00 -7.62 -7.47
CA ILE A 145 -4.62 -7.77 -6.96
C ILE A 145 -3.64 -8.19 -8.07
N SER A 146 -4.10 -8.98 -9.04
CA SER A 146 -3.26 -9.52 -10.12
C SER A 146 -3.16 -8.59 -11.32
N GLY A 147 -3.96 -7.51 -11.37
CA GLY A 147 -3.95 -6.55 -12.49
C GLY A 147 -4.66 -7.07 -13.75
N ASP A 148 -5.57 -8.04 -13.56
CA ASP A 148 -6.40 -8.59 -14.63
C ASP A 148 -7.41 -7.54 -15.13
N PRO A 149 -7.91 -7.66 -16.37
CA PRO A 149 -8.94 -6.76 -16.87
C PRO A 149 -10.18 -6.84 -15.97
N VAL A 150 -10.67 -5.68 -15.55
CA VAL A 150 -11.92 -5.55 -14.81
C VAL A 150 -12.80 -4.51 -15.49
N SER A 151 -14.10 -4.61 -15.27
CA SER A 151 -15.03 -3.59 -15.71
C SER A 151 -15.45 -2.67 -14.57
N GLY A 152 -15.50 -1.39 -14.88
CA GLY A 152 -16.09 -0.35 -14.04
C GLY A 152 -17.21 0.36 -14.78
N GLU A 153 -18.06 1.05 -14.03
CA GLU A 153 -19.08 1.94 -14.57
C GLU A 153 -19.00 3.25 -13.79
N PHE A 154 -18.92 4.38 -14.48
CA PHE A 154 -19.17 5.67 -13.83
C PHE A 154 -20.67 5.94 -13.84
N LYS A 155 -21.20 6.56 -12.78
CA LYS A 155 -22.64 6.86 -12.70
C LYS A 155 -23.09 7.64 -13.94
N ASN A 156 -24.13 7.13 -14.61
CA ASN A 156 -24.69 7.68 -15.85
C ASN A 156 -23.72 7.70 -17.05
N LYS A 157 -22.73 6.79 -17.10
CA LYS A 157 -21.83 6.60 -18.25
C LYS A 157 -21.78 5.13 -18.64
N ASP A 158 -21.29 4.88 -19.85
CA ASP A 158 -21.09 3.51 -20.33
C ASP A 158 -20.07 2.75 -19.48
N ARG A 159 -20.27 1.43 -19.43
CA ARG A 159 -19.29 0.48 -18.88
C ARG A 159 -18.00 0.58 -19.68
N PHE A 160 -16.87 0.57 -18.98
CA PHE A 160 -15.55 0.51 -19.59
C PHE A 160 -14.71 -0.58 -18.94
N GLU A 161 -13.74 -1.08 -19.69
CA GLU A 161 -12.77 -2.07 -19.21
C GLU A 161 -11.41 -1.42 -19.00
N PHE A 162 -10.73 -1.82 -17.94
CA PHE A 162 -9.39 -1.35 -17.65
C PHE A 162 -8.60 -2.38 -16.85
N ARG A 163 -7.27 -2.25 -16.86
CA ARG A 163 -6.39 -3.02 -15.98
C ARG A 163 -6.05 -2.16 -14.75
N PRO A 164 -6.42 -2.58 -13.53
CA PRO A 164 -6.15 -1.81 -12.33
C PRO A 164 -4.64 -1.76 -12.10
N LYS A 165 -4.13 -0.57 -11.80
CA LYS A 165 -2.73 -0.35 -11.41
C LYS A 165 -2.57 -0.01 -9.92
N ALA A 166 -3.70 0.11 -9.23
CA ALA A 166 -3.76 0.41 -7.82
C ALA A 166 -3.37 -0.81 -6.99
N LYS A 167 -2.37 -0.64 -6.11
CA LYS A 167 -2.01 -1.63 -5.10
C LYS A 167 -3.04 -1.60 -3.99
N MET A 168 -3.30 -2.75 -3.39
CA MET A 168 -4.37 -2.92 -2.41
C MET A 168 -3.79 -2.96 -1.00
N ILE A 169 -4.20 -2.04 -0.13
CA ILE A 169 -3.81 -1.98 1.28
C ILE A 169 -5.06 -1.84 2.15
N PHE A 170 -5.24 -2.76 3.09
CA PHE A 170 -6.38 -2.76 3.99
C PHE A 170 -5.94 -2.86 5.45
N CYS A 171 -6.47 -1.98 6.29
CA CYS A 171 -6.30 -2.06 7.74
C CYS A 171 -7.38 -2.96 8.34
N CYS A 172 -6.99 -3.86 9.23
CA CYS A 172 -7.91 -4.73 9.94
C CYS A 172 -7.48 -4.94 11.39
N ASN A 173 -8.47 -5.12 12.28
CA ASN A 173 -8.23 -5.57 13.65
C ASN A 173 -8.38 -7.09 13.78
N THR A 174 -9.18 -7.68 12.90
CA THR A 174 -9.37 -9.12 12.72
C THR A 174 -9.27 -9.41 11.23
N LEU A 175 -8.55 -10.48 10.86
CA LEU A 175 -8.53 -10.92 9.47
C LEU A 175 -9.96 -11.29 9.01
N PRO A 176 -10.34 -10.98 7.76
CA PRO A 176 -11.68 -11.28 7.26
C PRO A 176 -11.95 -12.79 7.30
N GLU A 177 -13.20 -13.14 7.60
CA GLU A 177 -13.68 -14.49 7.40
C GLU A 177 -13.95 -14.72 5.92
N ILE A 178 -13.49 -15.87 5.41
CA ILE A 178 -13.62 -16.24 4.01
C ILE A 178 -14.25 -17.61 3.96
N LYS A 179 -15.35 -17.73 3.22
CA LYS A 179 -16.08 -18.98 3.06
C LYS A 179 -15.24 -20.05 2.38
N ASP A 180 -14.49 -19.63 1.37
CA ASP A 180 -13.52 -20.45 0.66
C ASP A 180 -12.12 -20.12 1.17
N LEU A 181 -11.61 -20.93 2.11
CA LEU A 181 -10.23 -20.89 2.62
C LEU A 181 -9.21 -21.29 1.55
N SER A 182 -9.45 -20.96 0.28
CA SER A 182 -8.54 -21.26 -0.81
C SER A 182 -7.17 -20.67 -0.51
N TYR A 183 -6.20 -21.56 -0.37
CA TYR A 183 -4.78 -21.25 -0.15
C TYR A 183 -4.30 -20.15 -1.12
N ALA A 184 -4.73 -20.23 -2.39
CA ALA A 184 -4.41 -19.27 -3.43
C ALA A 184 -4.85 -17.83 -3.13
N PHE A 185 -5.94 -17.60 -2.37
CA PHE A 185 -6.31 -16.24 -1.99
C PHE A 185 -5.29 -15.66 -1.03
N TRP A 186 -4.96 -16.40 0.03
CA TRP A 186 -4.09 -15.92 1.10
C TRP A 186 -2.63 -15.76 0.69
N GLU A 187 -2.14 -16.52 -0.29
CA GLU A 187 -0.81 -16.32 -0.87
C GLU A 187 -0.60 -14.95 -1.54
N ARG A 188 -1.70 -14.27 -1.92
CA ARG A 188 -1.64 -12.92 -2.49
C ARG A 188 -1.48 -11.84 -1.42
N TRP A 189 -1.55 -12.17 -0.14
CA TRP A 189 -1.56 -11.17 0.93
C TRP A 189 -0.26 -11.15 1.72
N ILE A 190 0.21 -9.93 1.96
CA ILE A 190 1.28 -9.60 2.87
C ILE A 190 0.64 -9.14 4.17
N LEU A 191 1.10 -9.65 5.30
CA LEU A 191 0.66 -9.19 6.61
C LEU A 191 1.72 -8.26 7.20
N LEU A 192 1.34 -7.02 7.45
CA LEU A 192 2.12 -6.09 8.27
C LEU A 192 1.54 -6.08 9.67
N ASP A 193 2.37 -6.39 10.65
CA ASP A 193 1.95 -6.45 12.04
C ASP A 193 2.25 -5.12 12.75
N PHE A 194 1.21 -4.53 13.34
CA PHE A 194 1.25 -3.34 14.16
C PHE A 194 0.94 -3.72 15.62
N PRO A 195 1.95 -4.24 16.36
CA PRO A 195 1.74 -4.93 17.63
C PRO A 195 1.50 -3.99 18.82
N ASN A 196 1.91 -2.72 18.69
CA ASN A 196 1.93 -1.77 19.79
C ASN A 196 0.61 -1.01 19.87
N LYS A 197 0.25 -0.54 21.06
CA LYS A 197 -0.96 0.25 21.31
C LYS A 197 -0.59 1.54 22.02
N PHE A 198 -1.09 2.66 21.50
CA PHE A 198 -0.82 4.01 21.96
C PHE A 198 -2.11 4.58 22.57
N GLU A 199 -2.17 4.61 23.90
CA GLU A 199 -3.34 5.13 24.61
C GLU A 199 -3.34 6.67 24.63
N LYS A 200 -4.52 7.29 24.77
CA LYS A 200 -4.66 8.75 24.68
C LYS A 200 -3.79 9.52 25.68
N ASP A 201 -3.56 8.94 26.86
CA ASP A 201 -2.80 9.57 27.93
C ASP A 201 -1.32 9.18 27.93
N ASP A 202 -0.88 8.36 26.97
CA ASP A 202 0.54 8.03 26.79
C ASP A 202 1.28 9.28 26.25
N PRO A 203 2.34 9.77 26.91
CA PRO A 203 3.16 10.87 26.40
C PRO A 203 3.75 10.64 25.00
N LYS A 204 3.80 9.37 24.55
CA LYS A 204 4.21 8.99 23.19
C LYS A 204 3.11 9.18 22.14
N THR A 205 1.86 9.36 22.56
CA THR A 205 0.73 9.60 21.67
C THR A 205 0.69 11.07 21.27
N ASP A 206 1.18 11.35 20.07
CA ASP A 206 1.16 12.69 19.50
C ASP A 206 0.07 12.81 18.43
N PRO A 207 -1.02 13.57 18.67
CA PRO A 207 -2.11 13.72 17.69
C PRO A 207 -1.67 14.48 16.43
N TYR A 208 -0.52 15.15 16.44
CA TYR A 208 0.04 15.87 15.30
C TYR A 208 1.23 15.16 14.66
N ILE A 209 1.49 13.90 15.04
CA ILE A 209 2.65 13.13 14.55
C ILE A 209 2.76 13.15 13.03
N ILE A 210 1.64 12.99 12.32
CA ILE A 210 1.63 12.96 10.86
C ILE A 210 2.26 14.24 10.28
N LYS A 211 1.86 15.42 10.76
CA LYS A 211 2.40 16.72 10.31
C LYS A 211 3.90 16.85 10.60
N LYS A 212 4.38 16.25 11.69
CA LYS A 212 5.79 16.31 12.11
C LYS A 212 6.68 15.39 11.28
N ILE A 213 6.15 14.27 10.80
CA ILE A 213 6.90 13.27 10.01
C ILE A 213 6.76 13.50 8.50
N THR A 214 5.76 14.23 8.01
CA THR A 214 5.57 14.50 6.56
C THR A 214 6.14 15.84 6.11
N THR A 215 7.27 16.28 6.69
CA THR A 215 7.96 17.48 6.19
C THR A 215 8.55 17.23 4.80
N PRO A 216 8.81 18.26 3.97
CA PRO A 216 9.39 18.06 2.64
C PRO A 216 10.70 17.27 2.64
N GLU A 217 11.58 17.54 3.62
CA GLU A 217 12.83 16.82 3.81
C GLU A 217 12.61 15.34 4.15
N GLU A 218 11.71 15.04 5.10
CA GLU A 218 11.37 13.66 5.47
C GLU A 218 10.71 12.90 4.31
N LEU A 219 9.83 13.53 3.53
CA LEU A 219 9.22 12.88 2.36
C LEU A 219 10.24 12.65 1.23
N SER A 220 11.19 13.56 1.03
CA SER A 220 12.31 13.37 0.10
C SER A 220 13.19 12.19 0.55
N GLY A 221 13.49 12.10 1.84
CA GLY A 221 14.17 10.94 2.41
C GLY A 221 13.36 9.65 2.26
N LEU A 222 12.04 9.72 2.40
CA LEU A 222 11.15 8.57 2.23
C LEU A 222 11.17 8.07 0.78
N LEU A 223 11.26 8.99 -0.18
CA LEU A 223 11.42 8.65 -1.59
C LEU A 223 12.72 7.88 -1.82
N ASN A 224 13.85 8.37 -1.32
CA ASN A 224 15.14 7.67 -1.42
C ASN A 224 15.04 6.25 -0.82
N TRP A 225 14.46 6.16 0.38
CA TRP A 225 14.26 4.90 1.08
C TRP A 225 13.35 3.93 0.32
N ALA A 226 12.25 4.41 -0.25
CA ALA A 226 11.32 3.63 -1.06
C ALA A 226 11.96 3.12 -2.36
N LEU A 227 12.78 3.94 -3.03
CA LEU A 227 13.51 3.54 -4.26
C LEU A 227 14.49 2.40 -3.98
N VAL A 228 15.16 2.41 -2.83
CA VAL A 228 16.01 1.28 -2.39
C VAL A 228 15.18 0.00 -2.17
N GLY A 229 13.99 0.13 -1.59
CA GLY A 229 13.02 -0.97 -1.46
C GLY A 229 12.60 -1.51 -2.82
N LEU A 230 12.24 -0.62 -3.76
CA LEU A 230 11.83 -0.98 -5.11
C LEU A 230 12.91 -1.79 -5.84
N LYS A 231 14.17 -1.33 -5.81
CA LYS A 231 15.29 -2.07 -6.43
C LYS A 231 15.46 -3.46 -5.84
N ARG A 232 15.23 -3.61 -4.53
CA ARG A 232 15.33 -4.90 -3.83
C ARG A 232 14.27 -5.88 -4.31
N ILE A 233 13.01 -5.45 -4.36
CA ILE A 233 11.90 -6.30 -4.79
C ILE A 233 11.97 -6.62 -6.29
N ILE A 234 12.40 -5.69 -7.15
CA ILE A 234 12.62 -5.98 -8.58
C ILE A 234 13.69 -7.07 -8.76
N LYS A 235 14.80 -7.01 -8.02
CA LYS A 235 15.88 -8.01 -8.07
C LYS A 235 15.51 -9.34 -7.41
N LYS A 236 14.62 -9.34 -6.39
CA LYS A 236 14.21 -10.54 -5.63
C LYS A 236 12.67 -10.62 -5.45
N PRO A 237 11.91 -10.88 -6.53
CA PRO A 237 10.46 -10.61 -6.60
C PRO A 237 9.53 -11.39 -5.66
N ALA A 238 9.88 -12.60 -5.20
CA ALA A 238 8.81 -13.55 -4.81
C ALA A 238 8.91 -14.19 -3.42
N SER A 239 10.10 -14.37 -2.82
CA SER A 239 10.23 -15.34 -1.72
C SER A 239 10.15 -14.78 -0.29
N LYS A 240 10.45 -13.49 -0.06
CA LYS A 240 10.50 -12.92 1.30
C LYS A 240 9.24 -12.18 1.75
N LEU A 241 8.53 -11.53 0.83
CA LEU A 241 7.37 -10.70 1.15
C LEU A 241 6.15 -11.53 1.67
N ALA A 242 6.10 -12.83 1.36
CA ALA A 242 4.90 -13.67 1.52
C ALA A 242 4.89 -14.64 2.73
N GLN A 243 5.89 -14.62 3.62
CA GLN A 243 6.03 -15.72 4.59
C GLN A 243 5.12 -15.64 5.82
N LYS A 244 4.68 -14.43 6.24
CA LYS A 244 3.98 -14.25 7.53
C LYS A 244 2.50 -14.66 7.54
N MET A 245 1.76 -14.38 6.47
CA MET A 245 0.32 -14.69 6.38
C MET A 245 0.05 -16.20 6.49
N ARG A 246 0.90 -16.98 5.81
CA ARG A 246 0.87 -18.45 5.80
C ARG A 246 0.98 -19.04 7.21
N ALA A 247 1.99 -18.62 7.97
CA ALA A 247 2.21 -19.12 9.33
C ALA A 247 1.05 -18.80 10.29
N MET A 248 0.41 -17.63 10.14
CA MET A 248 -0.72 -17.23 11.00
C MET A 248 -1.99 -18.02 10.71
N LEU A 249 -2.28 -18.32 9.43
CA LEU A 249 -3.41 -19.15 9.03
C LEU A 249 -3.25 -20.61 9.50
N PHE A 250 -2.04 -21.18 9.39
CA PHE A 250 -1.76 -22.52 9.91
C PHE A 250 -1.96 -22.60 11.44
N LYS A 251 -1.55 -21.57 12.19
CA LYS A 251 -1.79 -21.53 13.64
C LYS A 251 -3.28 -21.48 14.00
N ARG A 252 -4.10 -20.73 13.25
CA ARG A 252 -5.56 -20.66 13.45
C ARG A 252 -6.28 -21.96 13.10
N ALA A 253 -5.82 -22.67 12.07
CA ALA A 253 -6.38 -23.95 11.67
C ALA A 253 -6.02 -25.09 12.65
N ALA A 254 -4.86 -25.02 13.30
CA ALA A 254 -4.42 -25.99 14.31
C ALA A 254 -5.03 -25.77 15.71
N SER A 255 -5.69 -24.63 15.93
CA SER A 255 -6.35 -24.25 17.19
C SER A 255 -7.88 -24.40 17.18
N LYS A 256 -8.44 -25.01 16.12
CA LYS A 256 -9.83 -25.47 16.03
C LYS A 256 -9.83 -27.00 16.03
#